data_AF-A0A3C1U968-F1
#
_entry.id   AF-A0A3C1U968-F1
#
_cell.length_a   1.000
_cell.length_b   1.000
_cell.length_c   1.000
_cell.angle_alpha   90.00
_cell.angle_beta   90.00
_cell.angle_gamma   90.00
#
_symmetry.space_group_name_H-M   'P 1'
#
loop_
_entity.id
_entity.type
_entity.pdbx_description
1 polymer ?
#
loop_
_entity_poly.entity_id
_entity_poly.type
_entity_poly.pdbx_seq_one_letter_code
_entity_poly.pdbx_strand_id
1 'polypeptide(L)'
;MPKSIVMILFSIIEVLLGFRFVFKLMGANASNVFVSGIYNFTQFFVGIFEGIFSKATTGGAETEAVFEPATLIAIIVVGLIAWGVMKLMAQTAQRTRSTQSEYRNNDVRNENQNTQNAQNTTNDVNPTEVKNEDQNRIN
;
A
#
# COMPACT_ATOMS: atom_id res chain seq x y z
N MET A 1 -3.26 4.67 2.24
CA MET A 1 -1.95 4.33 1.64
C MET A 1 -1.93 4.91 0.24
N PRO A 2 -0.98 5.80 -0.12
CA PRO A 2 -0.86 6.22 -1.51
C PRO A 2 -0.61 4.96 -2.34
N LYS A 3 -1.50 4.65 -3.28
CA LYS A 3 -1.31 3.51 -4.18
C LYS A 3 -0.06 3.81 -5.01
N SER A 4 0.97 2.98 -4.88
CA SER A 4 2.16 3.09 -5.71
C SER A 4 1.75 3.12 -7.18
N ILE A 5 2.38 3.97 -7.99
CA ILE A 5 2.08 4.09 -9.42
C ILE A 5 2.08 2.72 -10.12
N VAL A 6 2.97 1.83 -9.69
CA VAL A 6 3.06 0.43 -10.13
C VAL A 6 1.74 -0.33 -9.96
N MET A 7 1.09 -0.24 -8.79
CA MET A 7 -0.19 -0.93 -8.54
C MET A 7 -1.31 -0.40 -9.43
N ILE A 8 -1.29 0.90 -9.73
CA ILE A 8 -2.27 1.53 -10.63
C ILE A 8 -2.08 1.00 -12.05
N LEU A 9 -0.84 0.91 -12.53
CA LEU A 9 -0.54 0.36 -13.86
C LEU A 9 -1.02 -1.09 -14.00
N PHE A 10 -0.73 -1.96 -13.01
CA PHE A 10 -1.24 -3.32 -13.00
C PHE A 10 -2.77 -3.37 -13.04
N SER A 11 -3.44 -2.51 -12.24
CA SER A 11 -4.90 -2.46 -12.20
C SER A 11 -5.50 -2.01 -13.53
N ILE A 12 -4.88 -1.05 -14.22
CA ILE A 12 -5.34 -0.59 -15.55
C ILE A 12 -5.21 -1.73 -16.56
N ILE A 13 -4.06 -2.40 -16.61
CA ILE A 13 -3.82 -3.52 -17.53
C ILE A 13 -4.84 -4.64 -17.27
N GLU A 14 -5.06 -5.00 -16.01
CA GLU A 14 -6.03 -6.01 -15.60
C GLU A 14 -7.45 -5.68 -16.08
N VAL A 15 -7.90 -4.44 -15.89
CA VAL A 15 -9.22 -3.96 -16.33
C VAL A 15 -9.35 -4.02 -17.86
N LEU A 16 -8.30 -3.63 -18.59
CA LEU A 16 -8.28 -3.71 -20.05
C LEU A 16 -8.38 -5.17 -20.55
N LEU A 17 -7.67 -6.10 -19.91
CA LEU A 17 -7.79 -7.53 -20.23
C LEU A 17 -9.19 -8.06 -19.90
N GLY A 18 -9.77 -7.64 -18.77
CA GLY A 18 -11.16 -7.96 -18.41
C GLY A 18 -12.17 -7.48 -19.45
N PHE A 19 -12.03 -6.23 -19.93
CA PHE A 19 -12.85 -5.72 -21.03
C PHE A 19 -12.68 -6.54 -22.30
N ARG A 20 -11.45 -6.88 -22.69
CA ARG A 20 -11.22 -7.76 -23.85
C ARG A 20 -11.96 -9.08 -23.70
N PHE A 21 -11.86 -9.72 -22.53
CA PHE A 21 -12.51 -11.00 -22.28
C PHE A 21 -14.02 -10.90 -22.43
N VAL A 22 -14.64 -9.90 -21.80
CA VAL A 22 -16.09 -9.66 -21.92
C VAL A 22 -16.48 -9.38 -23.38
N PHE A 23 -15.73 -8.54 -24.09
CA PHE A 23 -16.00 -8.22 -25.49
C PHE A 23 -15.87 -9.43 -26.42
N LYS A 24 -14.87 -10.28 -26.21
CA LYS A 24 -14.69 -11.54 -26.96
C LYS A 24 -15.85 -12.52 -26.69
N LEU A 25 -16.29 -12.63 -25.43
CA LEU A 25 -17.45 -13.45 -25.06
C LEU A 25 -18.76 -12.94 -25.67
N MET A 26 -18.94 -11.62 -25.71
CA MET A 26 -20.14 -10.99 -26.24
C MET A 26 -20.14 -10.86 -27.77
N GLY A 27 -19.09 -11.35 -28.47
CA GLY A 27 -18.96 -11.19 -29.92
C GLY A 27 -18.87 -9.72 -30.36
N ALA A 28 -18.28 -8.86 -29.54
CA ALA A 28 -18.20 -7.43 -29.81
C ALA A 28 -17.51 -7.15 -31.14
N ASN A 29 -18.05 -6.16 -31.86
CA ASN A 29 -17.60 -5.79 -33.19
C ASN A 29 -16.15 -5.24 -33.17
N ALA A 30 -15.20 -6.02 -33.69
CA ALA A 30 -13.79 -5.64 -33.79
C ALA A 30 -13.52 -4.46 -34.74
N SER A 31 -14.50 -4.06 -35.55
CA SER A 31 -14.44 -2.87 -36.41
C SER A 31 -14.55 -1.57 -35.60
N ASN A 32 -15.09 -1.63 -34.38
CA ASN A 32 -15.24 -0.47 -33.53
C ASN A 32 -13.87 -0.01 -33.00
N VAL A 33 -13.56 1.29 -33.12
CA VAL A 33 -12.26 1.88 -32.74
C VAL A 33 -11.92 1.67 -31.25
N PHE A 34 -12.92 1.69 -30.36
CA PHE A 34 -12.70 1.47 -28.94
C PHE A 34 -12.36 0.00 -28.64
N VAL A 35 -13.14 -0.92 -29.22
CA VAL A 35 -12.93 -2.37 -29.06
C VAL A 35 -11.59 -2.79 -29.68
N SER A 36 -11.29 -2.32 -30.89
CA SER A 36 -10.02 -2.61 -31.57
C SER A 36 -8.82 -2.01 -30.84
N GLY A 37 -8.96 -0.80 -30.28
CA GLY A 37 -7.94 -0.18 -29.43
C GLY A 37 -7.59 -1.04 -28.21
N ILE A 38 -8.60 -1.55 -27.50
CA ILE A 38 -8.40 -2.47 -26.37
C ILE A 38 -7.74 -3.77 -26.85
N TYR A 39 -8.23 -4.38 -27.93
CA TYR A 39 -7.65 -5.63 -28.44
C TYR A 39 -6.18 -5.45 -28.83
N ASN A 40 -5.83 -4.36 -29.52
CA ASN A 40 -4.46 -4.09 -29.93
C ASN A 40 -3.53 -3.84 -28.73
N PHE A 41 -3.95 -3.03 -27.76
CA PHE A 41 -3.12 -2.74 -26.58
C PHE A 41 -2.87 -3.99 -25.73
N THR A 42 -3.91 -4.80 -25.56
CA THR A 42 -3.84 -6.04 -24.76
C THR A 42 -3.21 -7.20 -25.51
N GLN A 43 -3.08 -7.12 -26.84
CA GLN A 43 -2.55 -8.22 -27.66
C GLN A 43 -1.13 -8.62 -27.25
N PHE A 44 -0.28 -7.67 -26.85
CA PHE A 44 1.07 -8.00 -26.39
C PHE A 44 1.08 -8.94 -25.18
N PHE A 45 0.18 -8.72 -24.22
CA PHE A 45 0.07 -9.55 -23.02
C PHE A 45 -0.55 -10.91 -23.31
N VAL A 46 -1.60 -10.93 -24.14
CA VAL A 46 -2.28 -12.17 -24.52
C VAL A 46 -1.41 -13.03 -25.43
N GLY A 47 -0.62 -12.41 -26.31
CA GLY A 47 0.24 -13.06 -27.31
C GLY A 47 1.27 -14.03 -26.71
N ILE A 48 1.71 -13.80 -25.47
CA ILE A 48 2.63 -14.71 -24.76
C ILE A 48 1.96 -16.08 -24.47
N PHE A 49 0.64 -16.08 -24.28
CA PHE A 49 -0.15 -17.26 -23.95
C PHE A 49 -0.94 -17.79 -25.17
N GLU A 50 -0.81 -17.14 -26.34
CA GLU A 50 -1.40 -17.65 -27.57
C GLU A 50 -0.72 -18.97 -27.97
N GLY A 51 -1.52 -19.97 -28.32
CA GLY A 51 -1.03 -21.29 -28.71
C GLY A 51 -0.91 -22.32 -27.57
N ILE A 52 -1.07 -21.91 -26.29
CA ILE A 52 -1.13 -22.86 -25.16
C ILE A 52 -2.41 -23.71 -25.23
N PHE A 53 -3.51 -23.10 -25.65
CA PHE A 53 -4.81 -23.76 -25.82
C PHE A 53 -5.30 -23.56 -27.25
N SER A 54 -5.89 -24.61 -27.84
CA SER A 54 -6.57 -24.52 -29.13
C SER A 54 -7.71 -23.49 -29.03
N LYS A 55 -7.76 -22.55 -29.98
CA LYS A 55 -8.84 -21.56 -30.03
C LYS A 55 -10.16 -22.29 -30.34
N ALA A 56 -11.18 -22.15 -29.50
CA ALA A 56 -12.51 -22.66 -29.78
C ALA A 56 -13.24 -21.60 -30.63
N THR A 57 -13.04 -21.64 -31.94
CA THR A 57 -13.74 -20.76 -32.89
C THR A 57 -15.11 -21.36 -33.20
N THR A 58 -16.19 -20.74 -32.73
CA THR A 58 -17.52 -20.99 -33.28
C THR A 58 -17.66 -20.17 -34.56
N GLY A 59 -17.47 -20.82 -35.71
CA GLY A 59 -17.55 -20.19 -37.02
C GLY A 59 -18.93 -19.59 -37.27
N GLY A 60 -19.02 -18.27 -37.45
CA GLY A 60 -20.28 -17.54 -37.60
C GLY A 60 -20.08 -16.19 -38.31
N ALA A 61 -20.53 -16.13 -39.56
CA ALA A 61 -20.16 -15.20 -40.62
C ALA A 61 -20.37 -13.67 -40.40
N GLU A 62 -20.69 -13.19 -39.21
CA GLU A 62 -20.95 -11.75 -38.98
C GLU A 62 -20.40 -11.26 -37.62
N THR A 63 -20.37 -12.11 -36.58
CA THR A 63 -19.74 -11.84 -35.27
C THR A 63 -19.31 -13.15 -34.60
N GLU A 64 -18.02 -13.49 -34.66
CA GLU A 64 -17.50 -14.67 -33.97
C GLU A 64 -17.20 -14.35 -32.51
N ALA A 65 -18.08 -14.80 -31.61
CA ALA A 65 -17.77 -14.88 -30.20
C ALA A 65 -16.73 -15.99 -29.98
N VAL A 66 -15.44 -15.65 -30.10
CA VAL A 66 -14.34 -16.60 -29.89
C VAL A 66 -13.99 -16.61 -28.42
N PHE A 67 -14.28 -17.72 -27.74
CA PHE A 67 -13.68 -17.96 -26.43
C PHE A 67 -12.17 -18.09 -26.63
N GLU A 68 -11.40 -17.13 -26.12
CA GLU A 68 -9.93 -17.12 -26.15
C GLU A 68 -9.40 -17.52 -24.77
N PRO A 69 -9.09 -18.82 -24.53
CA PRO A 69 -8.52 -19.25 -23.25
C PRO A 69 -7.24 -18.49 -22.89
N ALA A 70 -6.45 -18.08 -23.90
CA ALA A 70 -5.26 -17.25 -23.72
C ALA A 70 -5.56 -15.93 -22.99
N THR A 71 -6.70 -15.28 -23.28
CA THR A 71 -7.10 -14.05 -22.58
C THR A 71 -7.44 -14.32 -21.12
N LEU A 72 -8.13 -15.43 -20.83
CA LEU A 72 -8.46 -15.83 -19.46
C LEU A 72 -7.19 -16.10 -18.64
N ILE A 73 -6.22 -16.81 -19.22
CA ILE A 73 -4.92 -17.05 -18.57
C ILE A 73 -4.17 -15.75 -18.34
N ALA A 74 -4.18 -14.83 -19.32
CA ALA A 74 -3.53 -13.54 -19.18
C ALA A 74 -4.12 -12.73 -18.00
N ILE A 75 -5.44 -12.73 -17.81
CA ILE A 75 -6.11 -12.14 -16.63
C ILE A 75 -5.58 -12.79 -15.34
N ILE A 76 -5.62 -14.12 -15.26
CA ILE A 76 -5.20 -14.83 -14.04
C ILE A 76 -3.75 -14.52 -13.69
N VAL A 77 -2.84 -14.56 -14.68
CA VAL A 77 -1.41 -14.32 -14.46
C VAL A 77 -1.14 -12.87 -14.04
N VAL A 78 -1.72 -11.89 -14.73
CA VAL A 78 -1.56 -10.47 -14.39
C VAL A 78 -2.13 -10.18 -12.99
N GLY A 79 -3.30 -10.73 -12.66
CA GLY A 79 -3.89 -10.62 -11.33
C GLY A 79 -3.03 -11.24 -10.21
N LEU A 80 -2.44 -12.42 -10.45
CA LEU A 80 -1.53 -13.06 -9.50
C LEU A 80 -0.24 -12.25 -9.29
N ILE A 81 0.33 -11.68 -10.36
CA ILE A 81 1.49 -10.80 -10.27
C ILE A 81 1.15 -9.55 -9.46
N ALA A 82 0.02 -8.90 -9.74
CA ALA A 82 -0.43 -7.71 -9.02
C ALA A 82 -0.62 -7.99 -7.51
N TRP A 83 -1.24 -9.13 -7.17
CA TRP A 83 -1.39 -9.57 -5.78
C TRP A 83 -0.05 -9.88 -5.11
N GLY A 84 0.86 -10.56 -5.80
CA GLY A 84 2.21 -10.82 -5.33
C GLY A 84 2.97 -9.54 -5.00
N VAL A 85 2.94 -8.55 -5.91
CA VAL A 85 3.55 -7.22 -5.70
C VAL A 85 2.94 -6.52 -4.48
N MET A 86 1.62 -6.59 -4.31
CA MET A 86 0.94 -6.00 -3.15
C MET A 86 1.41 -6.62 -1.83
N LYS A 87 1.55 -7.95 -1.77
CA LYS A 87 2.02 -8.67 -0.58
C LYS A 87 3.48 -8.36 -0.24
N LEU A 88 4.33 -8.13 -1.25
CA LEU A 88 5.71 -7.73 -1.04
C LEU A 88 5.81 -6.30 -0.50
N MET A 89 5.05 -5.35 -1.06
CA MET A 89 5.03 -3.95 -0.59
C MET A 89 4.50 -3.82 0.85
N ALA A 90 3.52 -4.63 1.25
CA ALA A 90 2.98 -4.62 2.60
C ALA A 90 4.03 -4.99 3.67
N GLN A 91 4.99 -5.86 3.33
CA GLN A 91 6.04 -6.29 4.27
C GLN A 91 7.12 -5.23 4.51
N THR A 92 7.34 -4.33 3.55
CA THR A 92 8.35 -3.25 3.69
C THR A 92 7.90 -2.15 4.65
N ALA A 93 6.58 -1.96 4.83
CA ALA A 93 6.01 -0.90 5.66
C ALA A 93 6.05 -1.16 7.18
N GLN A 94 6.40 -2.38 7.61
CA GLN A 94 6.45 -2.72 9.05
C GLN A 94 7.79 -2.40 9.73
N ARG A 95 8.81 -1.93 8.99
CA ARG A 95 10.15 -1.69 9.57
C ARG A 95 10.43 -0.26 10.04
N THR A 96 9.49 0.68 9.91
CA THR A 96 9.75 2.10 10.24
C THR A 96 8.97 2.60 11.48
N ARG A 97 8.65 1.72 12.43
CA ARG A 97 8.03 2.11 13.71
C ARG A 97 8.91 1.91 14.95
N SER A 98 10.19 1.56 14.78
CA SER A 98 11.06 1.22 15.91
C SER A 98 11.95 2.35 16.42
N THR A 99 12.09 3.48 15.72
CA THR A 99 13.04 4.54 16.14
C THR A 99 12.41 5.71 16.90
N GLN A 100 11.08 5.90 16.87
CA GLN A 100 10.45 6.99 17.64
C GLN A 100 9.99 6.58 19.05
N SER A 101 9.94 5.27 19.34
CA SER A 101 9.68 4.75 20.68
C SER A 101 10.86 4.96 21.64
N GLU A 102 12.06 5.22 21.13
CA GLU A 102 13.25 5.38 21.96
C GLU A 102 13.51 6.85 22.34
N TYR A 103 13.29 7.81 21.42
CA TYR A 103 13.38 9.24 21.75
C TYR A 103 12.29 9.69 22.74
N ARG A 104 11.03 9.29 22.53
CA ARG A 104 9.90 9.71 23.39
C ARG A 104 9.93 9.12 24.80
N ASN A 105 10.60 7.98 25.01
CA ASN A 105 10.74 7.38 26.34
C ASN A 105 11.80 8.10 27.17
N ASN A 106 12.90 8.53 26.52
CA ASN A 106 13.96 9.28 27.19
C ASN A 106 13.48 10.66 27.64
N ASP A 107 12.67 11.35 26.84
CA ASP A 107 12.09 12.65 27.22
C ASP A 107 11.20 12.53 28.47
N VAL A 108 10.28 11.56 28.49
CA VAL A 108 9.38 11.31 29.62
C VAL A 108 10.16 10.86 30.87
N ARG A 109 11.21 10.05 30.70
CA ARG A 109 12.04 9.58 31.82
C ARG A 109 12.88 10.69 32.45
N ASN A 110 13.29 11.69 31.68
CA ASN A 110 14.07 12.83 32.17
C ASN A 110 13.18 13.88 32.88
N GLU A 111 11.97 14.12 32.38
CA GLU A 111 11.00 15.04 33.00
C GLU A 111 10.54 14.54 34.37
N ASN A 112 10.29 13.23 34.49
CA ASN A 112 9.94 12.60 35.77
C ASN A 112 11.09 12.65 36.80
N GLN A 113 12.35 12.55 36.37
CA GLN A 113 13.51 12.66 37.27
C GLN A 113 13.71 14.10 37.77
N ASN A 114 13.52 15.10 36.90
CA ASN A 114 13.68 16.50 37.29
C ASN A 114 12.59 16.92 38.30
N THR A 115 11.37 16.43 38.12
CA THR A 115 10.24 16.69 39.02
C THR A 115 10.42 16.04 40.39
N GLN A 116 10.97 14.82 40.44
CA GLN A 116 11.29 14.13 41.69
C GLN A 116 12.43 14.81 42.44
N ASN A 117 13.47 15.28 41.73
CA ASN A 117 14.59 15.98 42.34
C ASN A 117 14.17 17.33 42.93
N ALA A 118 13.28 18.08 42.27
CA ALA A 118 12.73 19.33 42.77
C ALA A 118 11.86 19.14 44.03
N GLN A 119 11.12 18.03 44.12
CA GLN A 119 10.34 17.68 45.30
C GLN A 119 11.25 17.29 46.48
N ASN A 120 12.35 16.58 46.22
CA ASN A 120 13.33 16.26 47.26
C ASN A 120 14.05 17.50 47.81
N THR A 121 14.35 18.51 46.99
CA THR A 121 15.01 19.75 47.46
C THR A 121 14.10 20.64 48.31
N THR A 122 12.78 20.51 48.18
CA THR A 122 11.82 21.29 48.98
C THR A 122 11.63 20.69 50.38
N ASN A 123 11.88 19.38 50.54
CA ASN A 123 11.71 18.68 51.82
C ASN A 123 12.87 18.91 52.81
N ASP A 124 13.99 19.50 52.37
CA ASP A 124 15.17 19.81 53.21
C ASP A 124 15.13 21.24 53.81
N VAL A 125 14.16 22.07 53.43
CA VAL A 125 14.05 23.42 53.99
C VAL A 125 13.35 23.32 55.35
N ASN A 126 14.15 23.11 56.39
CA ASN A 126 13.73 23.20 57.78
C ASN A 126 13.13 24.60 58.06
N PRO A 127 11.82 24.74 58.31
CA PRO A 127 11.17 26.05 58.47
C PRO A 127 11.67 26.86 59.68
N THR A 128 12.48 26.24 60.55
CA THR A 128 12.92 26.82 61.82
C THR A 128 14.18 27.68 61.71
N GLU A 129 14.86 27.73 60.55
CA GLU A 129 16.13 28.46 60.40
C GLU A 129 15.96 29.96 60.12
N VAL A 130 14.86 30.37 59.48
CA VAL A 130 14.65 31.77 59.04
C VAL A 130 14.35 32.73 60.20
N LYS A 131 13.99 32.22 61.40
CA LYS A 131 13.55 33.07 62.52
C LYS A 131 14.68 33.53 63.46
N ASN A 132 15.90 33.03 63.30
CA ASN A 132 17.01 33.29 64.23
C ASN A 132 17.99 34.36 63.74
N GLU A 133 17.94 34.75 62.46
CA GLU A 133 18.86 35.75 61.90
C GLU A 133 18.50 37.20 62.25
N ASP A 134 17.22 37.50 62.49
CA ASP A 134 16.77 38.84 62.89
C ASP A 134 17.08 39.17 64.37
N GLN A 135 17.28 38.16 65.21
CA GLN A 135 17.54 38.35 66.64
C GLN A 135 19.01 38.65 66.96
N ASN A 136 19.94 38.35 66.05
CA ASN A 136 21.39 38.49 66.28
C ASN A 136 22.00 39.80 65.75
N ARG A 137 21.16 40.74 65.27
CA ARG A 137 21.61 42.06 64.80
C ARG A 137 21.47 43.18 65.85
N ILE A 138 21.06 42.85 67.08
CA ILE A 138 20.70 43.85 68.10
C ILE A 138 21.54 43.77 69.39
N ASN A 139 22.72 43.12 69.38
CA ASN A 139 23.67 43.16 70.50
C ASN A 139 25.07 43.53 70.06
#